data_AF-A0A7C5B544-F1
#
_entry.id   AF-A0A7C5B544-F1
#
_cell.length_a   1.000
_cell.length_b   1.000
_cell.length_c   1.000
_cell.angle_alpha   90.00
_cell.angle_beta   90.00
_cell.angle_gamma   90.00
#
_symmetry.space_group_name_H-M   'P 1'
#
loop_
_entity.id
_entity.type
_entity.pdbx_description
1 polymer ?
#
loop_
_entity_poly.entity_id
_entity_poly.type
_entity_poly.pdbx_seq_one_letter_code
_entity_poly.pdbx_strand_id
1 'polypeptide(L)'
;MEQEKSSLSYFLTPSGGILALIAFFLPWVKLTCSGQVHNINGFQMAKQDGVYWVVFAAAILILVAFFFLRSKWSLGKIKKLSIVSCLAGIGILLYKYFDFKSSMDSMQQFMGSSGNWQQSLQQGGAQDLQLTIQFGAYVCLFGFILAGLGALFMKKEGESRPRMVIDKPSAETFGKSGTSFSRNVSSSSPANRQSEPAECQFCVNGLPPGFISCPECGAQKPAVKI
;
A
#
# COMPACT_ATOMS: atom_id res chain seq x y z
N MET A 1 -22.62 25.20 -15.51
CA MET A 1 -22.39 24.14 -14.51
C MET A 1 -21.16 23.25 -14.79
N GLU A 2 -20.47 23.36 -15.94
CA GLU A 2 -19.30 22.50 -16.21
C GLU A 2 -18.00 22.93 -15.51
N GLN A 3 -17.80 24.23 -15.21
CA GLN A 3 -16.55 24.69 -14.57
C GLN A 3 -16.38 24.27 -13.11
N GLU A 4 -17.46 23.98 -12.39
CA GLU A 4 -17.37 23.58 -10.97
C GLU A 4 -16.89 22.14 -10.81
N LYS A 5 -17.24 21.26 -11.76
CA LYS A 5 -16.87 19.84 -11.75
C LYS A 5 -15.38 19.60 -11.93
N SER A 6 -14.69 20.48 -12.68
CA SER A 6 -13.24 20.38 -12.88
C SER A 6 -12.48 20.61 -11.58
N SER A 7 -12.87 21.62 -10.79
CA SER A 7 -12.16 21.99 -9.55
C SER A 7 -12.21 20.88 -8.51
N LEU A 8 -13.37 20.25 -8.31
CA LEU A 8 -13.51 19.13 -7.37
C LEU A 8 -12.60 17.96 -7.75
N SER A 9 -12.61 17.54 -9.01
CA SER A 9 -11.84 16.38 -9.49
C SER A 9 -10.33 16.53 -9.24
N TYR A 10 -9.81 17.76 -9.30
CA TYR A 10 -8.43 18.08 -8.99
C TYR A 10 -8.06 17.86 -7.52
N PHE A 11 -8.99 18.07 -6.58
CA PHE A 11 -8.76 17.84 -5.15
C PHE A 11 -9.09 16.41 -4.71
N LEU A 12 -10.02 15.73 -5.38
CA LEU A 12 -10.44 14.36 -5.02
C LEU A 12 -9.32 13.33 -5.13
N THR A 13 -8.50 13.40 -6.18
CA THR A 13 -7.42 12.43 -6.40
C THR A 13 -6.35 12.46 -5.30
N PRO A 14 -5.73 13.62 -4.97
CA PRO A 14 -4.74 13.69 -3.90
C PRO A 14 -5.36 13.48 -2.52
N SER A 15 -6.58 13.96 -2.27
CA SER A 15 -7.23 13.74 -0.97
C SER A 15 -7.52 12.26 -0.74
N GLY A 16 -8.01 11.54 -1.75
CA GLY A 16 -8.20 10.08 -1.68
C GLY A 16 -6.89 9.33 -1.44
N GLY A 17 -5.81 9.72 -2.12
CA GLY A 17 -4.47 9.15 -1.91
C GLY A 17 -3.92 9.39 -0.50
N ILE A 18 -4.04 10.61 0.03
CA ILE A 18 -3.62 10.95 1.41
C ILE A 18 -4.46 10.18 2.42
N LEU A 19 -5.77 10.12 2.21
CA LEU A 19 -6.70 9.41 3.09
C LEU A 19 -6.39 7.90 3.12
N ALA A 20 -6.12 7.28 1.97
CA ALA A 20 -5.68 5.89 1.90
C ALA A 20 -4.33 5.66 2.62
N LEU A 21 -3.39 6.60 2.48
CA LEU A 21 -2.09 6.55 3.13
C LEU A 21 -2.20 6.63 4.67
N ILE A 22 -3.02 7.56 5.18
CA ILE A 22 -3.24 7.71 6.63
C ILE A 22 -3.98 6.47 7.15
N ALA A 23 -5.01 6.01 6.45
CA ALA A 23 -5.80 4.84 6.81
C ALA A 23 -4.98 3.55 6.89
N PHE A 24 -3.86 3.46 6.18
CA PHE A 24 -2.93 2.34 6.28
C PHE A 24 -2.30 2.19 7.68
N PHE A 25 -2.11 3.30 8.39
CA PHE A 25 -1.56 3.30 9.75
C PHE A 25 -2.63 3.16 10.85
N LEU A 26 -3.92 3.26 10.49
CA LEU A 26 -5.01 3.04 11.43
C LEU A 26 -5.17 1.55 11.75
N PRO A 27 -5.82 1.20 12.88
CA PRO A 27 -6.18 -0.19 13.19
C PRO A 27 -7.07 -0.78 12.10
N TRP A 28 -6.68 -1.94 11.57
CA TRP A 28 -7.44 -2.68 10.55
C TRP A 28 -8.20 -3.85 11.16
N VAL A 29 -7.58 -4.51 12.13
CA VAL A 29 -8.18 -5.65 12.83
C VAL A 29 -7.99 -5.47 14.32
N LYS A 30 -9.07 -5.71 15.05
CA LYS A 30 -9.06 -5.83 16.50
C LYS A 30 -9.18 -7.31 16.85
N LEU A 31 -8.17 -7.84 17.51
CA LEU A 31 -8.14 -9.17 18.10
C LEU A 31 -8.42 -9.02 19.58
N THR A 32 -9.46 -9.69 20.07
CA THR A 32 -9.69 -9.81 21.51
C THR A 32 -9.32 -11.22 21.92
N CYS A 33 -8.23 -11.36 22.67
CA CYS A 33 -7.75 -12.63 23.19
C CYS A 33 -7.60 -12.49 24.70
N SER A 34 -8.25 -13.36 25.45
CA SER A 34 -8.13 -13.36 26.90
C SER A 34 -8.46 -12.02 27.60
N GLY A 35 -9.42 -11.26 27.06
CA GLY A 35 -9.82 -9.94 27.56
C GLY A 35 -8.81 -8.84 27.23
N GLN A 36 -7.67 -9.21 26.62
CA GLN A 36 -6.71 -8.27 26.07
C GLN A 36 -7.10 -7.91 24.64
N VAL A 37 -7.13 -6.62 24.37
CA VAL A 37 -7.40 -6.06 23.05
C VAL A 37 -6.09 -5.76 22.35
N HIS A 38 -5.80 -6.51 21.30
CA HIS A 38 -4.69 -6.24 20.39
C HIS A 38 -5.20 -5.61 19.11
N ASN A 39 -4.81 -4.35 18.87
CA ASN A 39 -5.11 -3.65 17.64
C ASN A 39 -3.94 -3.81 16.67
N ILE A 40 -4.19 -4.42 15.52
CA ILE A 40 -3.19 -4.58 14.47
C ILE A 40 -3.48 -3.56 13.36
N ASN A 41 -2.48 -2.74 13.03
CA ASN A 41 -2.55 -1.78 11.93
C ASN A 41 -2.00 -2.37 10.61
N GLY A 42 -2.27 -1.70 9.49
CA GLY A 42 -1.82 -2.15 8.17
C GLY A 42 -0.29 -2.25 8.05
N PHE A 43 0.45 -1.41 8.77
CA PHE A 43 1.92 -1.45 8.80
C PHE A 43 2.46 -2.71 9.48
N GLN A 44 1.90 -3.09 10.64
CA GLN A 44 2.24 -4.34 11.33
C GLN A 44 1.88 -5.54 10.47
N MET A 45 0.73 -5.50 9.78
CA MET A 45 0.37 -6.53 8.80
C MET A 45 1.37 -6.59 7.65
N ALA A 46 1.88 -5.46 7.15
CA ALA A 46 2.90 -5.44 6.10
C ALA A 46 4.26 -5.97 6.54
N LYS A 47 4.60 -5.84 7.82
CA LYS A 47 5.82 -6.44 8.39
C LYS A 47 5.74 -7.96 8.42
N GLN A 48 4.56 -8.51 8.71
CA GLN A 48 4.33 -9.95 8.76
C GLN A 48 4.08 -10.55 7.37
N ASP A 49 3.23 -9.90 6.59
CA ASP A 49 2.83 -10.27 5.24
C ASP A 49 3.27 -9.18 4.25
N GLY A 50 4.32 -9.46 3.48
CA GLY A 50 4.90 -8.51 2.53
C GLY A 50 3.91 -7.95 1.49
N VAL A 51 2.77 -8.62 1.27
CA VAL A 51 1.73 -8.23 0.31
C VAL A 51 1.12 -6.85 0.63
N TYR A 52 0.98 -6.49 1.91
CA TYR A 52 0.38 -5.20 2.29
C TYR A 52 1.27 -4.00 1.94
N TRP A 53 2.57 -4.21 1.72
CA TRP A 53 3.45 -3.16 1.17
C TRP A 53 3.00 -2.68 -0.20
N VAL A 54 2.33 -3.52 -0.99
CA VAL A 54 1.81 -3.13 -2.29
C VAL A 54 0.67 -2.12 -2.14
N VAL A 55 -0.18 -2.25 -1.12
CA VAL A 55 -1.26 -1.29 -0.83
C VAL A 55 -0.66 0.07 -0.45
N PHE A 56 0.36 0.08 0.41
CA PHE A 56 1.09 1.29 0.78
C PHE A 56 1.79 1.93 -0.43
N ALA A 57 2.49 1.12 -1.23
CA ALA A 57 3.16 1.56 -2.44
C ALA A 57 2.15 2.12 -3.46
N ALA A 58 0.96 1.53 -3.59
CA ALA A 58 -0.10 2.04 -4.47
C ALA A 58 -0.59 3.42 -4.04
N ALA A 59 -0.77 3.66 -2.73
CA ALA A 59 -1.15 4.97 -2.19
C ALA A 59 -0.07 6.03 -2.45
N ILE A 60 1.21 5.70 -2.19
CA ILE A 60 2.34 6.59 -2.51
C ILE A 60 2.40 6.85 -4.01
N LEU A 61 2.24 5.83 -4.85
CA LEU A 61 2.32 5.95 -6.30
C LEU A 61 1.23 6.89 -6.82
N ILE A 62 0.01 6.86 -6.25
CA ILE A 62 -1.05 7.84 -6.58
C ILE A 62 -0.60 9.27 -6.24
N LEU A 63 0.00 9.48 -5.07
CA LEU A 63 0.47 10.81 -4.64
C LEU A 63 1.65 11.31 -5.47
N VAL A 64 2.66 10.47 -5.67
CA VAL A 64 3.82 10.75 -6.53
C VAL A 64 3.34 11.04 -7.94
N ALA A 65 2.40 10.24 -8.46
CA ALA A 65 1.83 10.49 -9.77
C ALA A 65 1.14 11.85 -9.82
N PHE A 66 0.36 12.21 -8.81
CA PHE A 66 -0.29 13.51 -8.77
C PHE A 66 0.72 14.68 -8.70
N PHE A 67 1.72 14.62 -7.82
CA PHE A 67 2.70 15.70 -7.60
C PHE A 67 3.71 15.83 -8.75
N PHE A 68 4.32 14.74 -9.20
CA PHE A 68 5.31 14.80 -10.28
C PHE A 68 4.66 15.11 -11.62
N LEU A 69 3.48 14.54 -11.90
CA LEU A 69 2.85 14.76 -13.20
C LEU A 69 2.20 16.15 -13.30
N ARG A 70 1.92 16.84 -12.18
CA ARG A 70 1.60 18.27 -12.18
C ARG A 70 2.68 19.11 -12.87
N SER A 71 3.95 18.69 -12.81
CA SER A 71 5.05 19.49 -13.32
C SER A 71 5.34 19.29 -14.81
N LYS A 72 5.24 18.07 -15.37
CA LYS A 72 5.82 17.79 -16.70
C LYS A 72 5.11 16.79 -17.62
N TRP A 73 4.00 16.16 -17.23
CA TRP A 73 3.46 15.01 -17.98
C TRP A 73 2.08 15.25 -18.60
N SER A 74 1.77 14.50 -19.66
CA SER A 74 0.46 14.52 -20.31
C SER A 74 -0.62 13.84 -19.45
N LEU A 75 -1.75 14.53 -19.27
CA LEU A 75 -2.89 14.10 -18.44
C LEU A 75 -3.38 12.68 -18.74
N GLY A 76 -3.30 12.25 -20.00
CA GLY A 76 -3.73 10.92 -20.43
C GLY A 76 -2.93 9.78 -19.82
N LYS A 77 -1.63 9.95 -19.56
CA LYS A 77 -0.80 8.92 -18.92
C LYS A 77 -1.09 8.82 -17.42
N ILE A 78 -1.31 9.96 -16.76
CA ILE A 78 -1.65 10.05 -15.32
C ILE A 78 -2.90 9.22 -15.04
N LYS A 79 -3.95 9.47 -15.82
CA LYS A 79 -5.25 8.81 -15.64
C LYS A 79 -5.10 7.29 -15.65
N LYS A 80 -4.38 6.75 -16.65
CA LYS A 80 -4.14 5.32 -16.75
C LYS A 80 -3.37 4.78 -15.55
N LEU A 81 -2.28 5.45 -15.16
CA LEU A 81 -1.44 5.04 -14.04
C LEU A 81 -2.22 5.05 -12.71
N SER A 82 -2.98 6.12 -12.45
CA SER A 82 -3.78 6.27 -11.24
C SER A 82 -4.88 5.21 -11.15
N ILE A 83 -5.58 4.93 -12.25
CA ILE A 83 -6.63 3.89 -12.30
C ILE A 83 -6.03 2.51 -12.05
N VAL A 84 -4.91 2.17 -12.71
CA VAL A 84 -4.23 0.89 -12.51
C VAL A 84 -3.76 0.74 -11.06
N SER A 85 -3.20 1.78 -10.46
CA SER A 85 -2.79 1.77 -9.05
C SER A 85 -3.98 1.56 -8.10
N CYS A 86 -5.10 2.25 -8.34
CA CYS A 86 -6.32 2.09 -7.53
C CYS A 86 -6.88 0.66 -7.65
N LEU A 87 -6.95 0.11 -8.87
CA LEU A 87 -7.42 -1.26 -9.09
C LEU A 87 -6.49 -2.29 -8.43
N ALA A 88 -5.18 -2.09 -8.48
CA ALA A 88 -4.22 -2.95 -7.79
C ALA A 88 -4.40 -2.90 -6.27
N GLY A 89 -4.52 -1.69 -5.69
CA GLY A 89 -4.75 -1.52 -4.25
C GLY A 89 -6.06 -2.16 -3.78
N ILE A 90 -7.17 -1.87 -4.47
CA ILE A 90 -8.50 -2.44 -4.17
C ILE A 90 -8.48 -3.96 -4.36
N GLY A 91 -7.90 -4.46 -5.44
CA GLY A 91 -7.83 -5.89 -5.74
C GLY A 91 -7.10 -6.66 -4.64
N ILE A 92 -5.99 -6.13 -4.13
CA ILE A 92 -5.23 -6.75 -3.04
C ILE A 92 -6.01 -6.72 -1.72
N LEU A 93 -6.69 -5.61 -1.41
CA LEU A 93 -7.55 -5.50 -0.23
C LEU A 93 -8.69 -6.52 -0.27
N LEU A 94 -9.37 -6.65 -1.42
CA LEU A 94 -10.44 -7.61 -1.62
C LEU A 94 -9.93 -9.06 -1.56
N TYR A 95 -8.79 -9.34 -2.20
CA TYR A 95 -8.16 -10.66 -2.15
C TYR A 95 -7.89 -11.08 -0.71
N LYS A 96 -7.25 -10.21 0.08
CA LYS A 96 -6.98 -10.49 1.50
C LYS A 96 -8.25 -10.57 2.33
N TYR A 97 -9.28 -9.78 2.02
CA TYR A 97 -10.59 -9.89 2.68
C TYR A 97 -11.24 -11.26 2.42
N PHE A 98 -11.21 -11.77 1.19
CA PHE A 98 -11.74 -13.09 0.86
C PHE A 98 -10.91 -14.21 1.49
N ASP A 99 -9.59 -14.13 1.43
CA ASP A 99 -8.66 -15.08 2.06
C ASP A 99 -8.90 -15.18 3.57
N PHE A 100 -9.08 -14.01 4.20
CA PHE A 100 -9.42 -13.91 5.62
C PHE A 100 -10.79 -14.52 5.94
N LYS A 101 -11.81 -14.23 5.12
CA LYS A 101 -13.15 -14.80 5.28
C LYS A 101 -13.16 -16.32 5.13
N SER A 102 -12.50 -16.87 4.11
CA SER A 102 -12.40 -18.33 3.92
C SER A 102 -11.64 -19.01 5.06
N SER A 103 -10.66 -18.32 5.65
CA SER A 103 -9.94 -18.82 6.83
C SER A 103 -10.84 -18.88 8.07
N MET A 104 -11.74 -17.91 8.26
CA MET A 104 -12.71 -17.94 9.36
C MET A 104 -13.76 -19.04 9.18
N ASP A 105 -14.30 -19.18 7.97
CA ASP A 105 -15.36 -20.16 7.67
C ASP A 105 -14.84 -21.61 7.88
N SER A 106 -13.60 -21.89 7.46
CA SER A 106 -12.96 -23.20 7.69
C SER A 106 -12.69 -23.47 9.17
N MET A 107 -12.30 -22.46 9.94
CA MET A 107 -12.08 -22.60 11.39
C MET A 107 -13.39 -22.86 12.13
N GLN A 108 -14.49 -22.18 11.73
CA GLN A 108 -15.82 -22.45 12.28
C GLN A 108 -16.30 -23.87 11.97
N GLN A 109 -16.04 -24.37 10.76
CA GLN A 109 -16.41 -25.74 10.39
C GLN A 109 -15.64 -26.78 11.20
N PHE A 110 -14.34 -26.57 11.42
CA PHE A 110 -13.53 -27.44 12.28
C PHE A 110 -14.03 -27.44 13.72
N MET A 111 -14.33 -26.25 14.27
CA MET A 111 -14.90 -26.12 15.62
C MET A 111 -16.26 -26.80 15.73
N GLY A 112 -17.15 -26.60 14.75
CA GLY A 112 -18.51 -27.16 14.75
C GLY A 112 -18.59 -28.67 14.53
N SER A 113 -17.66 -29.28 13.79
CA SER A 113 -17.61 -30.73 13.59
C SER A 113 -17.12 -31.50 14.81
N SER A 114 -16.54 -30.81 15.79
CA SER A 114 -15.85 -31.43 16.92
C SER A 114 -16.66 -31.26 18.21
N GLY A 115 -17.86 -31.85 18.25
CA GLY A 115 -18.85 -31.70 19.33
C GLY A 115 -18.38 -32.01 20.77
N ASN A 116 -17.18 -32.58 20.95
CA ASN A 116 -16.58 -32.82 22.26
C ASN A 116 -15.64 -31.69 22.75
N TRP A 117 -15.14 -30.81 21.89
CA TRP A 117 -14.19 -29.75 22.32
C TRP A 117 -14.87 -28.55 22.98
N GLN A 118 -16.14 -28.31 22.65
CA GLN A 118 -16.92 -27.22 23.24
C GLN A 118 -17.09 -27.40 24.75
N GLN A 119 -17.08 -28.65 25.24
CA GLN A 119 -17.16 -28.96 26.67
C GLN A 119 -15.83 -28.68 27.41
N SER A 120 -14.68 -28.91 26.76
CA SER A 120 -13.36 -28.62 27.34
C SER A 120 -13.05 -27.12 27.40
N LEU A 121 -13.54 -26.34 26.44
CA LEU A 121 -13.36 -24.89 26.41
C LEU A 121 -14.21 -24.16 27.48
N GLN A 122 -15.34 -24.75 27.90
CA GLN A 122 -16.20 -24.22 28.96
C GLN A 122 -15.58 -24.31 30.36
N GLN A 123 -14.70 -25.29 30.62
CA GLN A 123 -14.00 -25.41 31.92
C GLN A 123 -12.66 -24.68 31.96
N GLY A 124 -12.06 -24.39 30.80
CA GLY A 124 -10.74 -23.79 30.67
C GLY A 124 -10.76 -22.35 30.17
N GLY A 125 -11.71 -21.50 30.60
CA GLY A 125 -11.67 -20.05 30.35
C GLY A 125 -11.32 -19.65 28.91
N ALA A 126 -11.82 -20.39 27.92
CA ALA A 126 -11.53 -20.13 26.53
C ALA A 126 -12.22 -18.83 26.12
N GLN A 127 -11.45 -17.76 26.14
CA GLN A 127 -11.96 -16.44 25.88
C GLN A 127 -12.24 -16.31 24.39
N ASP A 128 -13.48 -15.94 24.09
CA ASP A 128 -14.00 -15.74 22.75
C ASP A 128 -13.02 -14.93 21.91
N LEU A 129 -12.41 -15.58 20.91
CA LEU A 129 -11.50 -14.91 19.98
C LEU A 129 -12.35 -14.08 19.02
N GLN A 130 -12.71 -12.87 19.47
CA GLN A 130 -13.54 -11.97 18.69
C GLN A 130 -12.63 -11.15 17.77
N LEU A 131 -12.68 -11.50 16.49
CA LEU A 131 -11.99 -10.76 15.43
C LEU A 131 -12.97 -9.80 14.77
N THR A 132 -12.68 -8.50 14.85
CA THR A 132 -13.54 -7.46 14.27
C THR A 132 -12.73 -6.60 13.31
N ILE A 133 -13.23 -6.44 12.08
CA ILE A 133 -12.65 -5.50 11.11
C ILE A 133 -12.92 -4.09 11.61
N GLN A 134 -11.86 -3.31 11.71
CA GLN A 134 -11.88 -1.93 12.20
C GLN A 134 -12.01 -0.93 11.06
N PHE A 135 -12.28 0.32 11.43
CA PHE A 135 -12.52 1.43 10.53
C PHE A 135 -11.38 1.67 9.51
N GLY A 136 -10.12 1.39 9.87
CA GLY A 136 -8.96 1.67 9.01
C GLY A 136 -9.03 1.00 7.63
N ALA A 137 -9.47 -0.26 7.56
CA ALA A 137 -9.59 -0.98 6.30
C ALA A 137 -10.65 -0.34 5.37
N TYR A 138 -11.80 0.04 5.92
CA TYR A 138 -12.89 0.67 5.17
C TYR A 138 -12.50 2.07 4.67
N VAL A 139 -11.83 2.86 5.50
CA VAL A 139 -11.32 4.19 5.11
C VAL A 139 -10.28 4.06 4.01
N CYS A 140 -9.39 3.07 4.09
CA CYS A 140 -8.38 2.83 3.05
C CYS A 140 -9.05 2.49 1.71
N LEU A 141 -10.02 1.56 1.72
CA LEU A 141 -10.82 1.23 0.55
C LEU A 141 -11.54 2.46 -0.03
N PHE A 142 -12.17 3.25 0.83
CA PHE A 142 -12.85 4.48 0.45
C PHE A 142 -11.89 5.51 -0.17
N GLY A 143 -10.67 5.64 0.37
CA GLY A 143 -9.62 6.49 -0.17
C GLY A 143 -9.22 6.11 -1.60
N PHE A 144 -9.05 4.81 -1.88
CA PHE A 144 -8.79 4.33 -3.24
C PHE A 144 -9.96 4.58 -4.20
N ILE A 145 -11.21 4.41 -3.74
CA ILE A 145 -12.40 4.70 -4.56
C ILE A 145 -12.46 6.19 -4.89
N LEU A 146 -12.25 7.08 -3.91
CA LEU A 146 -12.21 8.53 -4.12
C LEU A 146 -11.09 8.92 -5.08
N ALA A 147 -9.89 8.35 -4.91
CA ALA A 147 -8.76 8.61 -5.80
C ALA A 147 -9.06 8.15 -7.24
N GLY A 148 -9.69 6.99 -7.40
CA GLY A 148 -10.12 6.44 -8.68
C GLY A 148 -11.19 7.31 -9.35
N LEU A 149 -12.21 7.75 -8.61
CA LEU A 149 -13.25 8.65 -9.11
C LEU A 149 -12.67 9.99 -9.55
N GLY A 150 -11.77 10.58 -8.75
CA GLY A 150 -11.04 11.80 -9.12
C GLY A 150 -10.29 11.63 -10.44
N ALA A 151 -9.58 10.50 -10.61
CA ALA A 151 -8.86 10.19 -11.85
C ALA A 151 -9.80 9.93 -13.05
N LEU A 152 -10.98 9.33 -12.82
CA LEU A 152 -11.96 9.08 -13.87
C LEU A 152 -12.57 10.38 -14.41
N PHE A 153 -12.82 11.35 -13.55
CA PHE A 153 -13.39 12.65 -13.93
C PHE A 153 -12.37 13.63 -14.54
N MET A 154 -11.07 13.34 -14.50
CA MET A 154 -10.09 14.14 -15.25
C MET A 154 -10.36 14.04 -16.77
N LYS A 155 -10.81 15.17 -17.34
CA LYS A 155 -11.06 15.34 -18.78
C LYS A 155 -9.72 15.41 -19.52
N LYS A 156 -9.61 14.68 -20.63
CA LYS A 156 -8.39 14.66 -21.45
C LYS A 156 -8.36 15.93 -22.29
N GLU A 157 -7.53 16.91 -21.93
CA GLU A 157 -7.46 18.23 -22.60
C GLU A 157 -6.98 18.20 -24.07
N GLY A 158 -6.68 17.03 -24.64
CA GLY A 158 -6.16 16.90 -26.00
C GLY A 158 -7.13 16.33 -27.05
N GLU A 159 -8.33 15.87 -26.67
CA GLU A 159 -9.21 15.16 -27.62
C GLU A 159 -10.21 16.08 -28.34
N SER A 160 -10.35 17.34 -27.90
CA SER A 160 -11.40 18.25 -28.41
C SER A 160 -10.88 19.41 -29.25
N ARG A 161 -9.58 19.48 -29.55
CA ARG A 161 -9.16 20.30 -30.70
C ARG A 161 -9.29 19.40 -31.92
N PRO A 162 -10.36 19.52 -32.74
CA PRO A 162 -10.31 18.93 -34.07
C PRO A 162 -8.99 19.37 -34.67
N ARG A 163 -8.18 18.39 -35.09
CA ARG A 163 -7.00 18.64 -35.89
C ARG A 163 -7.52 19.50 -37.03
N MET A 164 -7.35 20.82 -36.95
CA MET A 164 -7.51 21.64 -38.13
C MET A 164 -6.46 21.07 -39.05
N VAL A 165 -6.94 20.29 -40.01
CA VAL A 165 -6.18 19.86 -41.16
C VAL A 165 -5.84 21.20 -41.80
N ILE A 166 -4.69 21.75 -41.42
CA ILE A 166 -4.05 22.77 -42.20
C ILE A 166 -3.67 21.99 -43.45
N ASP A 167 -4.55 22.06 -44.45
CA ASP A 167 -4.27 21.60 -45.80
C ASP A 167 -2.93 22.21 -46.17
N LYS A 168 -1.91 21.37 -46.24
CA LYS A 168 -0.59 21.77 -46.70
C LYS A 168 -0.79 22.23 -48.15
N PRO A 169 -0.48 23.49 -48.50
CA PRO A 169 -0.24 23.80 -49.90
C PRO A 169 0.96 22.98 -50.35
N SER A 170 0.75 22.22 -51.43
CA SER A 170 1.78 21.52 -52.18
C SER A 170 2.88 22.50 -52.57
N ALA A 171 4.10 22.28 -52.08
CA ALA A 171 5.30 22.85 -52.67
C ALA A 171 6.52 21.98 -52.33
N GLU A 172 6.93 21.23 -53.35
CA GLU A 172 8.31 21.03 -53.83
C GLU A 172 9.41 20.62 -52.84
N THR A 173 9.84 19.37 -53.04
CA THR A 173 11.22 18.93 -53.30
C THR A 173 12.32 20.00 -53.17
N PHE A 174 13.19 19.89 -52.16
CA PHE A 174 14.66 19.86 -52.36
C PHE A 174 15.44 19.71 -51.04
N GLY A 175 16.49 18.88 -51.06
CA GLY A 175 17.75 19.25 -50.39
C GLY A 175 18.15 18.55 -49.09
N LYS A 176 18.80 17.38 -49.25
CA LYS A 176 20.10 16.98 -48.67
C LYS A 176 20.44 17.23 -47.17
N SER A 177 20.72 16.10 -46.52
CA SER A 177 21.97 15.74 -45.80
C SER A 177 22.47 16.61 -44.63
N GLY A 178 22.58 16.00 -43.44
CA GLY A 178 23.39 16.52 -42.33
C GLY A 178 23.40 15.64 -41.08
N THR A 179 24.24 14.60 -41.10
CA THR A 179 25.09 14.07 -40.02
C THR A 179 24.72 14.26 -38.53
N SER A 180 24.58 13.11 -37.84
CA SER A 180 25.21 12.68 -36.57
C SER A 180 25.47 13.71 -35.46
N PHE A 181 24.98 13.43 -34.25
CA PHE A 181 25.84 13.53 -33.04
C PHE A 181 25.27 12.71 -31.86
N SER A 182 26.02 11.67 -31.49
CA SER A 182 25.90 10.92 -30.23
C SER A 182 26.23 11.80 -29.02
N ARG A 183 25.51 11.62 -27.90
CA ARG A 183 26.03 11.93 -26.57
C ARG A 183 25.73 10.81 -25.58
N ASN A 184 26.80 10.09 -25.25
CA ASN A 184 26.97 9.30 -24.03
C ASN A 184 27.00 10.23 -22.81
N VAL A 185 26.24 9.90 -21.76
CA VAL A 185 26.43 10.41 -20.39
C VAL A 185 26.12 9.24 -19.45
N SER A 186 27.15 8.46 -19.09
CA SER A 186 27.88 8.55 -17.80
C SER A 186 27.05 8.08 -16.61
N SER A 187 27.18 6.78 -16.34
CA SER A 187 26.84 6.08 -15.10
C SER A 187 27.67 6.61 -13.92
N SER A 188 27.01 7.07 -12.86
CA SER A 188 27.63 7.30 -11.55
C SER A 188 27.09 6.28 -10.54
N SER A 189 27.98 5.39 -10.09
CA SER A 189 27.75 4.47 -8.98
C SER A 189 27.77 5.25 -7.65
N PRO A 190 26.78 5.07 -6.76
CA PRO A 190 26.94 5.48 -5.37
C PRO A 190 27.67 4.40 -4.58
N ALA A 191 28.63 4.89 -3.80
CA ALA A 191 29.56 4.15 -2.96
C ALA A 191 28.89 3.33 -1.86
N ASN A 192 29.49 2.17 -1.63
CA ASN A 192 29.26 1.24 -0.54
C ASN A 192 29.57 1.92 0.81
N ARG A 193 28.54 2.29 1.58
CA ARG A 193 28.69 2.67 2.99
C ARG A 193 28.60 1.41 3.84
N GLN A 194 29.75 0.97 4.38
CA GLN A 194 29.82 0.06 5.51
C GLN A 194 29.10 0.70 6.70
N SER A 195 27.95 0.14 7.05
CA SER A 195 27.24 0.42 8.29
C SER A 195 27.99 -0.20 9.45
N GLU A 196 28.47 0.63 10.37
CA GLU A 196 28.93 0.21 11.71
C GLU A 196 27.81 -0.58 12.42
N PRO A 197 28.15 -1.62 13.21
CA PRO A 197 27.18 -2.43 13.93
C PRO A 197 26.47 -1.56 14.99
N ALA A 198 25.19 -1.30 14.77
CA ALA A 198 24.35 -0.62 15.75
C ALA A 198 24.28 -1.45 17.04
N GLU A 199 24.78 -0.90 18.14
CA GLU A 199 24.60 -1.46 19.48
C GLU A 199 23.11 -1.56 19.81
N CYS A 200 22.60 -2.77 19.98
CA CYS A 200 21.24 -3.02 20.44
C CYS A 200 21.06 -2.51 21.88
N GLN A 201 20.35 -1.39 22.05
CA GLN A 201 20.00 -0.85 23.37
C GLN A 201 19.24 -1.84 24.27
N PHE A 202 18.58 -2.86 23.71
CA PHE A 202 17.91 -3.92 24.47
C PHE A 202 18.85 -4.82 25.27
N CYS A 203 20.14 -4.92 24.89
CA CYS A 203 21.11 -5.71 25.64
C CYS A 203 21.64 -5.02 26.91
N VAL A 204 21.47 -3.70 27.05
CA VAL A 204 22.01 -2.93 28.18
C VAL A 204 21.14 -3.05 29.44
N ASN A 205 19.84 -3.29 29.28
CA ASN A 205 18.88 -3.26 30.39
C ASN A 205 18.48 -4.64 30.95
N GLY A 206 19.12 -5.71 30.48
CA GLY A 206 18.88 -7.08 30.97
C GLY A 206 17.59 -7.71 30.44
N LEU A 207 17.67 -8.96 29.97
CA LEU A 207 16.49 -9.69 29.51
C LEU A 207 15.58 -10.08 30.69
N PRO A 208 14.25 -10.01 30.54
CA PRO A 208 13.31 -10.53 31.52
C PRO A 208 13.50 -12.04 31.74
N PRO A 209 13.20 -12.55 32.95
CA PRO A 209 13.35 -13.97 33.26
C PRO A 209 12.51 -14.83 32.31
N GLY A 210 13.15 -15.81 31.66
CA GLY A 210 12.49 -16.77 30.75
C GLY A 210 12.89 -16.71 29.28
N PHE A 211 13.65 -15.69 28.83
CA PHE A 211 14.12 -15.59 27.44
C PHE A 211 15.58 -16.03 27.27
N ILE A 212 15.83 -16.93 26.31
CA ILE A 212 17.14 -17.55 26.04
C ILE A 212 17.89 -16.83 24.90
N SER A 213 17.16 -16.19 23.99
CA SER A 213 17.71 -15.45 22.85
C SER A 213 16.93 -14.17 22.58
N CYS A 214 17.62 -13.12 22.16
CA CYS A 214 16.99 -11.87 21.72
C CYS A 214 16.49 -12.02 20.27
N PRO A 215 15.19 -11.82 19.97
CA PRO A 215 14.64 -12.05 18.64
C PRO A 215 15.12 -11.03 17.59
N GLU A 216 15.63 -9.87 18.00
CA GLU A 216 16.09 -8.83 17.07
C GLU A 216 17.55 -8.99 16.64
N CYS A 217 18.43 -9.51 17.51
CA CYS A 217 19.86 -9.62 17.23
C CYS A 217 20.43 -11.04 17.29
N GLY A 218 19.65 -12.04 17.71
CA GLY A 218 20.09 -13.43 17.80
C GLY A 218 21.14 -13.70 18.89
N ALA A 219 21.49 -12.71 19.72
CA ALA A 219 22.43 -12.88 20.81
C ALA A 219 21.87 -13.87 21.86
N GLN A 220 22.67 -14.88 22.22
CA GLN A 220 22.37 -15.84 23.27
C GLN A 220 23.05 -15.43 24.57
N LYS A 221 22.35 -15.60 25.70
CA LYS A 221 22.94 -15.34 27.01
C LYS A 221 24.03 -16.39 27.28
N PRO A 222 25.26 -16.00 27.69
CA PRO A 222 26.31 -16.96 27.99
C PRO A 222 25.85 -17.89 29.12
N ALA A 223 26.02 -19.20 28.93
CA ALA A 223 25.67 -20.20 29.92
C ALA A 223 26.47 -19.94 31.20
N VAL A 224 25.78 -19.64 32.30
CA VAL A 224 26.39 -19.55 33.62
C VAL A 224 26.85 -20.96 33.97
N LYS A 225 28.17 -21.20 33.97
CA LYS A 225 28.73 -22.41 34.57
C LYS A 225 28.45 -22.33 36.07
N ILE A 226 27.55 -23.19 36.53
CA ILE A 226 27.25 -23.42 37.95
C ILE A 226 28.37 -24.29 38.53
#